data_AF-A0A7C3PV82-F1
#
_entry.id   AF-A0A7C3PV82-F1
#
_cell.length_a   1.000
_cell.length_b   1.000
_cell.length_c   1.000
_cell.angle_alpha   90.00
_cell.angle_beta   90.00
_cell.angle_gamma   90.00
#
_symmetry.space_group_name_H-M   'P 1'
#
loop_
_entity.id
_entity.type
_entity.pdbx_description
1 polymer ?
#
loop_
_entity_poly.entity_id
_entity_poly.type
_entity_poly.pdbx_seq_one_letter_code
_entity_poly.pdbx_strand_id
1 'polypeptide(L)'
;MTNLAALLVPLLALIVGGLLAVFFPQVMEAVEPVYVGVAAVAGLDAVLGGARAAAENRFRPDIFVSGFFTNIVLAIGLVFLGASLGVDLYLAAVIALGGRMFVNASVLRRILLTRLADAREQKRMEEGSAQ
;
A
#
# COMPACT_ATOMS: atom_id res chain seq x y z
N MET A 1 -5.90 -3.88 -21.80
CA MET A 1 -6.20 -5.04 -20.93
C MET A 1 -5.50 -4.81 -19.62
N THR A 2 -6.22 -4.33 -18.59
CA THR A 2 -5.65 -4.15 -17.24
C THR A 2 -5.25 -5.52 -16.71
N ASN A 3 -3.95 -5.75 -16.55
CA ASN A 3 -3.47 -7.02 -16.00
C ASN A 3 -3.94 -7.11 -14.55
N LEU A 4 -5.01 -7.88 -14.29
CA LEU A 4 -5.42 -8.27 -12.94
C LEU A 4 -4.21 -8.77 -12.13
N ALA A 5 -3.27 -9.43 -12.81
CA ALA A 5 -1.97 -9.84 -12.29
C ALA A 5 -1.16 -8.70 -11.63
N ALA A 6 -1.20 -7.46 -12.14
CA ALA A 6 -0.49 -6.33 -11.55
C ALA A 6 -1.07 -5.87 -10.21
N LEU A 7 -2.37 -6.09 -9.97
CA LEU A 7 -3.01 -5.84 -8.68
C LEU A 7 -2.80 -6.99 -7.68
N LEU A 8 -2.56 -8.21 -8.19
CA LEU A 8 -2.27 -9.37 -7.34
C LEU A 8 -0.94 -9.25 -6.61
N VAL A 9 0.07 -8.61 -7.21
CA VAL A 9 1.40 -8.49 -6.59
C VAL A 9 1.37 -7.70 -5.26
N PRO A 10 0.81 -6.47 -5.18
CA PRO A 10 0.67 -5.77 -3.91
C PRO A 10 -0.19 -6.52 -2.88
N LEU A 11 -1.26 -7.18 -3.33
CA LEU A 11 -2.14 -7.95 -2.46
C LEU A 11 -1.41 -9.17 -1.86
N LEU A 12 -0.66 -9.90 -2.69
CA LEU A 12 0.18 -11.02 -2.24
C LEU A 12 1.25 -10.55 -1.25
N ALA A 13 1.89 -9.40 -1.50
CA ALA A 13 2.87 -8.84 -0.56
C ALA A 13 2.24 -8.55 0.82
N LEU A 14 1.02 -8.02 0.85
CA LEU A 14 0.28 -7.78 2.11
C LEU A 14 -0.06 -9.09 2.82
N ILE A 15 -0.57 -10.09 2.09
CA ILE A 15 -0.91 -11.40 2.65
C ILE A 15 0.33 -12.09 3.20
N VAL A 16 1.42 -12.14 2.44
CA VAL A 16 2.67 -12.76 2.87
C VAL A 16 3.22 -12.06 4.10
N GLY A 17 3.25 -10.72 4.12
CA GLY A 17 3.69 -9.96 5.30
C GLY A 17 2.83 -10.25 6.54
N GLY A 18 1.51 -10.27 6.40
CA GLY A 18 0.59 -10.60 7.50
C GLY A 18 0.73 -12.03 8.00
N LEU A 19 0.89 -13.00 7.09
CA LEU A 19 1.12 -14.40 7.46
C LEU A 19 2.46 -14.56 8.19
N LEU A 20 3.53 -13.91 7.73
CA LEU A 20 4.81 -13.93 8.43
C LEU A 20 4.68 -13.35 9.85
N ALA A 21 3.90 -12.28 10.06
CA ALA A 21 3.67 -11.77 11.40
C ALA A 21 2.95 -12.79 12.31
N VAL A 22 1.99 -13.54 11.78
CA VAL A 22 1.22 -14.55 12.53
C VAL A 22 2.03 -15.82 12.81
N PHE A 23 2.84 -16.28 11.86
CA PHE A 23 3.64 -17.51 11.99
C PHE A 23 4.93 -17.31 12.81
N PHE A 24 5.36 -16.06 13.03
CA PHE A 24 6.55 -15.74 13.81
C PHE A 24 6.23 -14.84 15.03
N PRO A 25 5.33 -15.27 15.93
CA PRO A 25 4.92 -14.46 17.09
C PRO A 25 6.10 -14.14 18.03
N GLN A 26 7.09 -15.03 18.13
CA GLN A 26 8.31 -14.78 18.90
C GLN A 26 9.10 -13.54 18.44
N VAL A 27 9.00 -13.19 17.15
CA VAL A 27 9.63 -11.96 16.63
C VAL A 27 8.84 -10.73 17.06
N MET A 28 7.51 -10.84 17.13
CA MET A 28 6.64 -9.76 17.59
C MET A 28 6.79 -9.47 19.08
N GLU A 29 7.09 -10.48 19.90
CA GLU A 29 7.42 -10.30 21.32
C GLU A 29 8.79 -9.67 21.54
N ALA A 30 9.75 -9.93 20.66
CA ALA A 30 11.12 -9.42 20.76
C ALA A 30 11.28 -7.98 20.26
N VAL A 31 10.30 -7.45 19.51
CA VAL A 31 10.34 -6.11 18.90
C VAL A 31 9.33 -5.20 19.58
N GLU A 32 9.76 -4.00 19.93
CA GLU A 32 8.86 -3.04 20.57
C GLU A 32 7.69 -2.67 19.64
N PRO A 33 6.43 -2.64 20.12
CA PRO A 33 5.23 -2.51 19.28
C PRO A 33 5.22 -1.30 18.35
N VAL A 34 5.90 -0.21 18.75
CA VAL A 34 6.01 1.03 17.96
C VAL A 34 6.70 0.81 16.60
N TYR A 35 7.72 -0.05 16.54
CA TYR A 35 8.43 -0.38 15.30
C TYR A 35 7.58 -1.26 14.39
N VAL A 36 6.84 -2.20 14.96
CA VAL A 36 5.91 -3.05 14.21
C VAL A 36 4.78 -2.19 13.61
N GLY A 37 4.22 -1.28 14.42
CA GLY A 37 3.19 -0.35 13.98
C GLY A 37 3.63 0.54 12.83
N VAL A 38 4.79 1.20 12.94
CA VAL A 38 5.28 2.07 11.86
C VAL A 38 5.63 1.29 10.59
N ALA A 39 6.20 0.08 10.73
CA ALA A 39 6.49 -0.81 9.61
C ALA A 39 5.22 -1.23 8.87
N ALA A 40 4.16 -1.56 9.61
CA ALA A 40 2.86 -1.91 9.05
C ALA A 40 2.26 -0.74 8.24
N VAL A 41 2.31 0.49 8.78
CA VAL A 41 1.84 1.69 8.06
C VAL A 41 2.66 1.92 6.78
N ALA A 42 3.98 1.78 6.85
CA ALA A 42 4.86 1.93 5.68
C ALA A 42 4.60 0.86 4.60
N GLY A 43 4.41 -0.39 5.01
CA GLY A 43 4.05 -1.48 4.11
C GLY A 43 2.69 -1.26 3.46
N LEU A 44 1.70 -0.81 4.22
CA LEU A 44 0.36 -0.52 3.71
C LEU A 44 0.36 0.65 2.72
N ASP A 45 1.12 1.72 2.99
CA ASP A 45 1.33 2.82 2.03
C ASP A 45 1.93 2.29 0.71
N ALA A 46 2.96 1.46 0.78
CA ALA A 46 3.59 0.89 -0.41
C ALA A 46 2.63 -0.02 -1.20
N VAL A 47 1.82 -0.85 -0.51
CA VAL A 47 0.79 -1.70 -1.15
C VAL A 47 -0.26 -0.86 -1.86
N LEU A 48 -0.78 0.18 -1.22
CA LEU A 48 -1.75 1.08 -1.83
C LEU A 48 -1.15 1.89 -2.99
N GLY A 49 0.10 2.33 -2.86
CA GLY A 49 0.84 2.97 -3.94
C GLY A 49 1.05 2.04 -5.14
N GLY A 50 1.40 0.78 -4.89
CA GLY A 50 1.50 -0.26 -5.92
C GLY A 50 0.17 -0.54 -6.59
N ALA A 51 -0.91 -0.69 -5.82
CA ALA A 51 -2.25 -0.90 -6.35
C ALA A 51 -2.73 0.29 -7.20
N ARG A 52 -2.47 1.52 -6.75
CA ARG A 52 -2.71 2.73 -7.55
C ARG A 52 -1.92 2.71 -8.86
N ALA A 53 -0.62 2.42 -8.82
CA ALA A 53 0.19 2.36 -10.02
C ALA A 53 -0.31 1.28 -11.00
N ALA A 54 -0.78 0.14 -10.49
CA ALA A 54 -1.40 -0.91 -11.30
C ALA A 54 -2.71 -0.45 -11.93
N ALA A 55 -3.56 0.24 -11.17
CA ALA A 55 -4.77 0.84 -11.70
C ALA A 55 -4.45 1.89 -12.78
N GLU A 56 -3.38 2.67 -12.65
CA GLU A 56 -2.93 3.65 -13.65
C GLU A 56 -2.17 3.03 -14.85
N ASN A 57 -2.02 1.70 -14.92
CA ASN A 57 -1.18 0.99 -15.91
C ASN A 57 0.30 1.44 -15.93
N ARG A 58 0.83 1.87 -14.77
CA ARG A 58 2.23 2.28 -14.57
C ARG A 58 2.97 1.43 -13.54
N PHE A 59 2.43 0.25 -13.21
CA PHE A 59 3.04 -0.63 -12.22
C PHE A 59 4.36 -1.21 -12.73
N ARG A 60 5.38 -1.07 -11.89
CA ARG A 60 6.73 -1.58 -12.11
C ARG A 60 7.14 -2.39 -10.89
N PRO A 61 7.23 -3.74 -10.98
CA PRO A 61 7.49 -4.60 -9.84
C PRO A 61 8.82 -4.28 -9.15
N ASP A 62 9.85 -3.94 -9.91
CA ASP A 62 11.17 -3.55 -9.42
C ASP A 62 11.12 -2.29 -8.55
N ILE A 63 10.38 -1.26 -8.98
CA ILE A 63 10.15 -0.03 -8.20
C ILE A 63 9.28 -0.31 -6.97
N PHE A 64 8.25 -1.15 -7.10
CA PHE A 64 7.41 -1.51 -5.97
C PHE A 64 8.20 -2.23 -4.88
N VAL A 65 8.95 -3.29 -5.24
CA VAL A 65 9.72 -4.10 -4.28
C VAL A 65 10.78 -3.24 -3.58
N SER A 66 11.56 -2.48 -4.35
CA SER A 66 12.57 -1.58 -3.77
C SER A 66 11.94 -0.53 -2.86
N GLY A 67 10.84 0.10 -3.28
CA GLY A 67 10.11 1.08 -2.48
C GLY A 67 9.48 0.50 -1.21
N PHE A 68 8.92 -0.72 -1.28
CA PHE A 68 8.30 -1.40 -0.14
C PHE A 68 9.31 -1.61 0.98
N PHE A 69 10.45 -2.25 0.69
CA PHE A 69 11.47 -2.52 1.70
C PHE A 69 12.17 -1.24 2.17
N THR A 70 12.54 -0.36 1.24
CA THR A 70 13.24 0.89 1.59
C THR A 70 12.37 1.78 2.47
N ASN A 71 11.08 1.93 2.18
CA ASN A 71 10.19 2.76 3.00
C ASN A 71 10.01 2.19 4.41
N ILE A 72 9.91 0.86 4.56
CA ILE A 72 9.81 0.20 5.87
C ILE A 72 11.10 0.43 6.67
N VAL A 73 12.27 0.20 6.07
CA VAL A 73 13.57 0.41 6.72
C VAL A 73 13.74 1.88 7.11
N LEU A 74 13.38 2.81 6.24
CA LEU A 74 13.44 4.25 6.55
C LEU A 74 12.49 4.63 7.68
N ALA A 75 11.27 4.07 7.71
CA ALA A 75 10.28 4.35 8.75
C ALA A 75 10.75 3.85 10.13
N ILE A 76 11.19 2.59 10.19
CA ILE A 76 11.78 1.99 11.40
C ILE A 76 13.02 2.77 11.83
N GLY A 77 13.90 3.09 10.88
CA GLY A 77 15.12 3.86 11.13
C GLY A 77 14.82 5.26 11.69
N LEU A 78 13.76 5.90 11.24
CA LEU A 78 13.33 7.21 11.76
C LEU A 78 12.85 7.10 13.21
N VAL A 79 12.06 6.07 13.54
CA VAL A 79 11.63 5.81 14.92
C VAL A 79 12.84 5.51 15.82
N PHE A 80 13.76 4.67 15.35
CA PHE A 80 14.98 4.32 16.08
C PHE A 80 15.88 5.55 16.33
N LEU A 81 16.03 6.41 15.33
CA LEU A 81 16.76 7.66 15.45
C LEU A 81 16.08 8.60 16.46
N GLY A 82 14.75 8.66 16.43
CA GLY A 82 13.97 9.43 17.40
C GLY A 82 14.22 8.98 18.84
N ALA A 83 14.13 7.67 19.07
CA ALA A 83 14.44 7.07 20.37
C ALA A 83 15.87 7.40 20.85
N SER A 84 16.84 7.37 19.94
CA SER A 84 18.25 7.68 20.24
C SER A 84 18.49 9.16 20.56
N LEU A 85 17.70 10.07 19.97
CA LEU A 85 17.81 11.51 20.17
C LEU A 85 16.91 12.04 21.29
N GLY A 86 16.08 11.19 21.91
CA GLY A 86 15.10 11.60 22.91
C GLY A 86 13.93 12.42 22.33
N VAL A 87 13.62 12.24 21.04
CA VAL A 87 12.53 12.94 20.34
C VAL A 87 11.54 11.96 19.72
N ASP A 88 10.26 12.27 19.80
CA ASP A 88 9.22 11.41 19.22
C ASP A 88 9.11 11.61 17.70
N LEU A 89 9.87 10.81 16.95
CA LEU A 89 9.78 10.74 15.50
C LEU A 89 8.78 9.71 14.99
N TYR A 90 8.17 8.92 15.88
CA TYR A 90 7.12 7.97 15.51
C TYR A 90 5.92 8.71 14.94
N LEU A 91 5.48 9.78 15.60
CA LEU A 91 4.35 10.56 15.11
C LEU A 91 4.65 11.19 13.74
N ALA A 92 5.87 11.69 13.53
CA ALA A 92 6.29 12.25 12.25
C ALA A 92 6.27 11.20 11.12
N ALA A 93 6.78 10.01 11.39
CA ALA A 93 6.74 8.89 10.45
C ALA A 93 5.30 8.52 10.09
N VAL A 94 4.43 8.33 11.09
CA VAL A 94 3.03 7.92 10.91
C VAL A 94 2.23 8.98 10.16
N ILE A 95 2.42 10.28 10.44
CA ILE A 95 1.72 11.34 9.71
C ILE A 95 2.18 11.40 8.25
N ALA A 96 3.48 11.33 7.99
CA ALA A 96 4.01 11.40 6.62
C ALA A 96 3.60 10.18 5.78
N LEU A 97 3.74 8.97 6.33
CA LEU A 97 3.36 7.73 5.66
C LEU A 97 1.84 7.61 5.56
N GLY A 98 1.12 7.89 6.64
CA GLY A 98 -0.34 7.85 6.69
C GLY A 98 -0.97 8.83 5.72
N GLY A 99 -0.44 10.05 5.61
CA GLY A 99 -0.88 11.04 4.61
C GLY A 99 -0.76 10.50 3.18
N ARG A 100 0.41 9.93 2.83
CA ARG A 100 0.63 9.29 1.52
C ARG A 100 -0.31 8.10 1.29
N MET A 101 -0.52 7.29 2.32
CA MET A 101 -1.40 6.14 2.31
C MET A 101 -2.84 6.55 1.98
N PHE A 102 -3.38 7.57 2.64
CA PHE A 102 -4.72 8.09 2.37
C PHE A 102 -4.84 8.71 0.98
N VAL A 103 -3.82 9.43 0.51
CA VAL A 103 -3.78 9.96 -0.86
C VAL A 103 -3.82 8.81 -1.87
N ASN A 104 -2.99 7.79 -1.71
CA ASN A 104 -2.97 6.63 -2.59
C ASN A 104 -4.33 5.91 -2.60
N ALA A 105 -4.95 5.71 -1.43
CA ALA A 105 -6.30 5.13 -1.32
C ALA A 105 -7.37 5.96 -2.04
N SER A 106 -7.37 7.29 -1.83
CA SER A 106 -8.36 8.19 -2.43
C SER A 106 -8.29 8.20 -3.96
N VAL A 107 -7.07 8.23 -4.52
CA VAL A 107 -6.84 8.19 -5.96
C VAL A 107 -7.24 6.83 -6.53
N LEU A 108 -6.83 5.74 -5.90
CA LEU A 108 -7.19 4.38 -6.32
C LEU A 108 -8.72 4.21 -6.35
N ARG A 109 -9.41 4.60 -5.28
CA ARG A 109 -10.88 4.57 -5.22
C ARG A 109 -11.51 5.35 -6.36
N ARG A 110 -11.02 6.56 -6.66
CA ARG A 110 -11.54 7.38 -7.76
C ARG A 110 -11.39 6.67 -9.10
N ILE A 111 -10.22 6.11 -9.39
CA ILE A 111 -9.97 5.39 -10.66
C ILE A 111 -10.92 4.21 -10.82
N LEU A 112 -11.10 3.41 -9.76
CA LEU A 112 -11.98 2.25 -9.79
C LEU A 112 -13.44 2.66 -10.02
N LEU A 113 -13.94 3.66 -9.30
CA LEU A 113 -15.31 4.14 -9.46
C LEU A 113 -15.58 4.72 -10.85
N THR A 114 -14.66 5.51 -11.40
CA THR A 114 -14.78 6.06 -12.75
C THR A 114 -14.84 4.93 -13.78
N ARG A 115 -13.93 3.95 -13.72
CA ARG A 115 -13.94 2.80 -14.64
C ARG A 115 -15.22 1.98 -14.56
N LEU A 116 -15.77 1.81 -13.36
CA LEU A 116 -17.04 1.10 -13.17
C LEU A 116 -18.23 1.88 -13.75
N ALA A 117 -18.23 3.22 -13.65
CA ALA A 117 -19.25 4.05 -14.25
C ALA A 117 -19.20 3.99 -15.78
N ASP A 118 -18.02 4.17 -16.37
CA ASP A 118 -17.81 4.14 -17.82
C ASP A 118 -18.22 2.78 -18.42
N ALA A 119 -17.87 1.67 -17.75
CA ALA A 119 -18.24 0.33 -18.19
C ALA A 119 -19.75 0.06 -18.18
N ARG A 120 -20.49 0.69 -17.25
CA ARG A 120 -21.96 0.59 -17.19
C ARG A 120 -22.62 1.40 -18.32
N GLU A 121 -22.04 2.54 -18.67
CA GLU A 121 -22.54 3.38 -19.76
C GLU A 121 -22.35 2.70 -21.12
N GLN A 122 -21.19 2.08 -21.35
CA GLN A 122 -20.92 1.30 -22.56
C GLN A 122 -21.94 0.16 -22.76
N LYS A 123 -22.22 -0.63 -21.71
CA LYS A 123 -23.22 -1.70 -21.77
C LYS A 123 -24.62 -1.21 -22.13
N ARG A 124 -25.03 -0.05 -21.59
CA ARG A 124 -26.34 0.55 -21.92
C ARG A 124 -26.42 0.97 -23.39
N MET A 125 -25.33 1.48 -23.96
CA MET A 125 -25.30 1.85 -25.39
C MET A 125 -25.34 0.63 -26.30
N GLU A 126 -24.68 -0.48 -25.93
CA GLU A 126 -24.75 -1.75 -26.65
C GLU A 126 -26.17 -2.36 -26.61
N GLU A 127 -26.83 -2.36 -25.45
CA GLU A 127 -28.20 -2.86 -25.29
C GLU A 127 -29.24 -2.01 -26.04
N GLY A 128 -29.04 -0.69 -26.10
CA GLY A 128 -29.95 0.23 -26.81
C GLY A 128 -29.74 0.31 -28.33
N SER A 129 -28.62 -0.17 -28.86
CA SER A 129 -28.35 -0.23 -30.31
C SER A 129 -28.70 -1.58 -30.95
N ALA A 130 -28.99 -2.59 -30.14
CA ALA A 130 -29.49 -3.90 -30.57
C ALA A 130 -31.03 -3.98 -30.65
N GLN A 131 -31.73 -2.86 -30.40
CA GLN A 131 -33.19 -2.69 -30.52
C GLN A 131 -33.51 -1.73 -31.66
#